data_AF-A0A177L6S1-F1
#
_entry.id   AF-A0A177L6S1-F1
#
_cell.length_a   1.000
_cell.length_b   1.000
_cell.length_c   1.000
_cell.angle_alpha   90.00
_cell.angle_beta   90.00
_cell.angle_gamma   90.00
#
_symmetry.space_group_name_H-M   'P 1'
#
loop_
_entity.id
_entity.type
_entity.pdbx_description
1 polymer ?
#
loop_
_entity_poly.entity_id
_entity_poly.type
_entity_poly.pdbx_seq_one_letter_code
_entity_poly.pdbx_strand_id
1 'polypeptide(L)' 'MEAPVQRYFEDLKSTDKEIQYEAYKNLLTITEKEVDWAYEVWDQLLQDLNNRDNHKRSRAAQILSNLAISDPEK' A
#
# COMPACT_ATOMS: atom_id res chain seq x y z
N MET A 1 -11.17 2.12 -6.85
CA MET A 1 -10.09 2.99 -6.31
C MET A 1 -10.01 4.35 -7.00
N GLU A 2 -9.72 5.43 -6.25
CA GLU A 2 -9.49 6.79 -6.78
C GLU A 2 -8.16 6.93 -7.53
N ALA A 3 -8.11 7.81 -8.54
CA ALA A 3 -6.92 8.03 -9.37
C ALA A 3 -5.64 8.42 -8.59
N PRO A 4 -5.68 9.25 -7.53
CA PRO A 4 -4.48 9.56 -6.74
C PRO A 4 -3.89 8.33 -6.03
N VAL A 5 -4.73 7.39 -5.58
CA VAL A 5 -4.27 6.18 -4.88
C VAL A 5 -3.56 5.24 -5.83
N GLN A 6 -4.12 5.02 -7.02
CA GLN A 6 -3.47 4.22 -8.07
C GLN A 6 -2.08 4.78 -8.39
N ARG A 7 -1.99 6.11 -8.49
CA ARG A 7 -0.73 6.79 -8.75
C ARG A 7 0.30 6.57 -7.64
N TYR A 8 -0.10 6.60 -6.38
CA TYR A 8 0.82 6.29 -5.28
C TYR A 8 1.37 4.85 -5.33
N PHE A 9 0.56 3.87 -5.73
CA PHE A 9 1.06 2.50 -5.93
C PHE A 9 2.04 2.38 -7.11
N GLU A 10 1.88 3.19 -8.16
CA GLU A 10 2.87 3.30 -9.24
C GLU A 10 4.16 3.97 -8.75
N ASP A 11 4.03 5.08 -8.03
CA ASP A 11 5.16 5.87 -7.52
C ASP A 11 5.98 5.09 -6.47
N LEU A 12 5.39 4.11 -5.77
CA LEU A 12 6.14 3.15 -4.93
C LEU A 12 7.19 2.35 -5.73
N LYS A 13 7.03 2.22 -7.05
CA LYS A 13 7.97 1.53 -7.95
C LYS A 13 9.04 2.48 -8.51
N SER A 14 8.95 3.78 -8.23
CA SER A 14 9.92 4.78 -8.67
C SER A 14 11.32 4.48 -8.14
N THR A 15 12.33 4.79 -8.95
CA THR A 15 13.74 4.79 -8.53
C THR A 15 14.11 6.06 -7.77
N ASP A 16 13.29 7.11 -7.88
CA ASP A 16 13.43 8.33 -7.09
C ASP A 16 12.92 8.09 -5.66
N LYS A 17 13.83 8.23 -4.69
CA LYS A 17 13.54 7.96 -3.28
C LYS A 17 12.53 8.93 -2.68
N GLU A 18 12.50 10.18 -3.15
CA GLU A 18 11.59 11.19 -2.64
C GLU A 18 10.17 10.88 -3.10
N ILE A 19 9.99 10.64 -4.41
CA ILE A 19 8.69 10.21 -4.98
C ILE A 19 8.19 8.95 -4.28
N GLN A 20 9.06 7.96 -4.12
CA GLN A 20 8.71 6.69 -3.48
C GLN A 20 8.32 6.87 -2.00
N TYR A 21 9.00 7.77 -1.28
CA TYR A 21 8.73 8.04 0.13
C TYR A 21 7.43 8.83 0.32
N GLU A 22 7.17 9.83 -0.51
CA GLU A 22 5.91 10.59 -0.47
C GLU A 22 4.72 9.70 -0.80
N ALA A 23 4.81 8.85 -1.82
CA ALA A 23 3.76 7.88 -2.15
C ALA A 23 3.49 6.92 -0.99
N TYR A 24 4.55 6.42 -0.34
CA TYR A 24 4.43 5.57 0.83
C TYR A 24 3.70 6.25 1.99
N LYS A 25 4.10 7.48 2.35
CA LYS A 25 3.45 8.24 3.43
C LYS A 25 1.97 8.48 3.14
N ASN A 26 1.65 8.90 1.91
CA ASN A 26 0.25 9.16 1.53
C ASN A 26 -0.60 7.89 1.63
N LEU A 27 -0.08 6.74 1.19
CA LEU A 27 -0.79 5.46 1.34
C LEU A 27 -1.02 5.10 2.81
N LEU A 28 -0.03 5.30 3.68
CA LEU A 28 -0.24 5.08 5.13
C LEU A 28 -1.34 5.99 5.68
N THR A 29 -1.29 7.29 5.39
CA THR A 29 -2.29 8.26 5.87
C THR A 29 -3.69 7.96 5.35
N ILE A 30 -3.85 7.55 4.09
CA ILE A 30 -5.16 7.20 3.53
C ILE A 30 -5.71 5.94 4.22
N THR A 31 -4.84 4.95 4.45
CA THR A 31 -5.21 3.66 5.06
C THR A 31 -5.36 3.70 6.59
N GLU A 32 -5.11 4.84 7.24
CA GLU A 32 -5.50 5.08 8.64
C GLU A 32 -7.02 5.09 8.83
N LYS A 33 -7.79 5.20 7.75
CA LYS A 33 -9.26 5.13 7.73
C LYS A 33 -9.72 3.98 6.85
N GLU A 34 -10.98 3.60 7.03
CA GLU A 34 -11.64 2.62 6.18
C GLU A 34 -11.68 3.11 4.72
N VAL A 35 -11.34 2.21 3.80
CA VAL A 35 -11.36 2.44 2.35
C VAL A 35 -12.09 1.32 1.64
N ASP A 36 -12.79 1.65 0.55
CA ASP A 36 -13.57 0.70 -0.25
C ASP A 36 -12.73 -0.19 -1.17
N TRP A 37 -11.49 0.23 -1.45
CA TRP A 37 -10.60 -0.43 -2.40
C TRP A 37 -9.61 -1.42 -1.75
N ALA A 38 -9.70 -1.69 -0.45
CA ALA A 38 -8.73 -2.51 0.28
C ALA A 38 -8.46 -3.86 -0.41
N TYR A 39 -9.51 -4.56 -0.85
CA TYR A 39 -9.42 -5.84 -1.57
C TYR A 39 -8.90 -5.73 -3.00
N GLU A 40 -8.94 -4.55 -3.62
CA GLU A 40 -8.38 -4.35 -4.97
C GLU A 40 -6.84 -4.54 -4.97
N VAL A 41 -6.16 -4.34 -3.84
CA VAL A 41 -4.69 -4.47 -3.72
C VAL A 41 -4.23 -5.55 -2.76
N TRP A 42 -5.14 -6.13 -1.98
CA TRP A 42 -4.82 -7.03 -0.89
C TRP A 42 -3.96 -8.22 -1.33
N ASP A 43 -4.38 -8.92 -2.39
CA ASP A 43 -3.67 -10.08 -2.91
C ASP A 43 -2.26 -9.72 -3.41
N GLN A 44 -2.10 -8.55 -4.02
CA GLN A 44 -0.79 -8.08 -4.48
C GLN A 44 0.14 -7.77 -3.30
N LEU A 45 -0.39 -7.14 -2.24
CA LEU A 45 0.36 -6.86 -1.02
C LEU A 45 0.76 -8.16 -0.31
N LEU A 46 -0.13 -9.16 -0.24
CA LEU A 46 0.18 -10.49 0.27
C LEU A 46 1.31 -11.16 -0.51
N GLN A 47 1.30 -11.07 -1.84
CA GLN A 47 2.41 -11.58 -2.66
C GLN A 47 3.71 -10.83 -2.37
N ASP A 48 3.65 -9.51 -2.21
CA ASP A 48 4.81 -8.67 -1.91
C ASP A 48 5.44 -8.96 -0.54
N LEU A 49 4.73 -9.62 0.39
CA LEU A 49 5.33 -10.14 1.63
C LEU A 49 6.40 -11.20 1.38
N ASN A 50 6.47 -11.78 0.19
CA ASN A 50 7.49 -12.77 -0.21
C ASN A 50 8.58 -12.16 -1.12
N ASN A 51 8.59 -10.84 -1.30
CA ASN A 51 9.53 -10.18 -2.19
C ASN A 51 11.00 -10.29 -1.70
N ARG A 52 11.95 -10.47 -2.62
CA ARG A 52 13.38 -10.49 -2.27
C ARG A 52 13.87 -9.14 -1.75
N ASP A 53 13.26 -8.06 -2.22
CA ASP A 53 13.52 -6.69 -1.75
C ASP A 53 12.89 -6.47 -0.37
N ASN A 54 13.72 -6.18 0.63
CA ASN A 54 13.30 -5.97 2.00
C ASN A 54 12.42 -4.72 2.17
N HIS A 55 12.64 -3.67 1.37
CA HIS A 55 11.85 -2.45 1.43
C HIS A 55 10.44 -2.71 0.91
N LYS A 56 10.31 -3.46 -0.19
CA LYS A 56 9.00 -3.87 -0.72
C LYS A 56 8.21 -4.71 0.27
N ARG A 57 8.84 -5.75 0.85
CA ARG A 57 8.18 -6.57 1.88
C ARG A 57 7.70 -5.75 3.07
N SER A 58 8.58 -4.88 3.60
CA SER A 58 8.28 -4.09 4.79
C SER A 58 7.14 -3.11 4.55
N ARG A 59 7.09 -2.45 3.39
CA ARG A 59 5.99 -1.55 3.03
C ARG A 59 4.69 -2.31 2.81
N ALA A 60 4.74 -3.46 2.14
CA ALA A 60 3.56 -4.29 1.93
C ALA A 60 2.93 -4.71 3.26
N ALA A 61 3.75 -5.16 4.22
CA ALA A 61 3.27 -5.51 5.55
C ALA A 61 2.62 -4.33 6.29
N GLN A 62 3.23 -3.15 6.24
CA GLN A 62 2.68 -1.95 6.89
C GLN A 62 1.36 -1.50 6.26
N ILE A 63 1.28 -1.43 4.93
CA ILE A 63 0.05 -1.05 4.24
C ILE A 63 -1.06 -2.08 4.49
N LEU A 64 -0.75 -3.38 4.43
CA LEU A 64 -1.72 -4.44 4.73
C LEU A 64 -2.25 -4.34 6.17
N SER A 65 -1.37 -4.00 7.13
CA SER A 65 -1.75 -3.85 8.53
C SER A 65 -2.74 -2.69 8.74
N ASN A 66 -2.54 -1.58 8.03
CA ASN A 66 -3.49 -0.47 8.04
C ASN A 66 -4.79 -0.83 7.33
N LEU A 67 -4.71 -1.44 6.14
CA LEU A 67 -5.88 -1.86 5.37
C LEU A 67 -6.76 -2.85 6.09
N ALA A 68 -6.21 -3.61 7.04
CA ALA A 68 -7.00 -4.45 7.92
C ALA A 68 -8.12 -3.67 8.58
N ILE A 69 -8.03 -2.34 8.81
CA ILE A 69 -9.17 -1.55 9.32
C ILE A 69 -10.44 -1.70 8.46
N SER A 70 -10.27 -1.84 7.15
CA SER A 70 -11.32 -1.82 6.12
C SER A 70 -11.91 -3.20 5.79
N ASP A 71 -11.48 -4.25 6.48
CA ASP A 71 -12.02 -5.60 6.30
C ASP A 71 -13.47 -5.66 6.85
N PRO A 72 -14.50 -5.87 6.00
CA PRO A 72 -15.89 -5.98 6.40
C PRO A 72 -16.23 -7.33 7.06
N GLU A 73 -15.34 -8.33 6.99
CA GLU A 73 -15.53 -9.66 7.57
C GLU A 73 -14.95 -9.81 8.99
N LYS A 74 -14.58 -8.68 9.62
CA LYS A 74 -14.05 -8.63 10.99
C LYS A 74 -14.95 -9.17 12.09
#